data_AF-A0A1H3ZVP7-F1
#
_entry.id   AF-A0A1H3ZVP7-F1
#
_cell.length_a   1.000
_cell.length_b   1.000
_cell.length_c   1.000
_cell.angle_alpha   90.00
_cell.angle_beta   90.00
_cell.angle_gamma   90.00
#
_symmetry.space_group_name_H-M   'P 1'
#
loop_
_entity.id
_entity.type
_entity.pdbx_description
1 polymer ?
#
loop_
_entity_poly.entity_id
_entity_poly.type
_entity_poly.pdbx_seq_one_letter_code
_entity_poly.pdbx_strand_id
1 'polypeptide(L)'
;MKHSVTYLFVLMLVLACKPTVPSEYIQPDEMEEILYDYHIAQAMSRTSVGSEADLNKQVYLDAVLKKYGISEADFDSSLVYYYSRADRFKEIYSHVSERLNDEAKALGAGVGELNRYSQYSTTGDTANIWTNTSEVLLIPRPTQNRFDFTVKVDTTFHLGDSFMFQFMSEFLYQTGSKDAVVCVLTKYEGDSIIQTANHVSIAGLSQIRVPANKDKKLKEMSGYIYLSDGGDLSDTRKLMYVSQMQLIRFHDKSINKTDGTNKKDSVQTDSLQRIDNPGRAVPDTLRRRIVGRRPGGTPLRPDPGVGPHRVAPRPVELKKVQ
;
A
#
# COMPACT_ATOMS: atom_id res chain seq x y z
N MET A 1 -10.89 -55.59 -10.57
CA MET A 1 -10.69 -54.23 -11.12
C MET A 1 -11.82 -53.27 -10.79
N LYS A 2 -13.11 -53.62 -10.98
CA LYS A 2 -14.25 -52.73 -10.69
C LYS A 2 -14.34 -52.25 -9.22
N HIS A 3 -14.13 -53.15 -8.26
CA HIS A 3 -14.15 -52.78 -6.82
C HIS A 3 -13.00 -51.85 -6.42
N SER A 4 -11.82 -51.98 -7.04
CA SER A 4 -10.64 -51.15 -6.75
C SER A 4 -10.83 -49.68 -7.16
N VAL A 5 -11.59 -49.45 -8.23
CA VAL A 5 -11.94 -48.10 -8.70
C VAL A 5 -12.99 -47.46 -7.79
N THR A 6 -13.94 -48.25 -7.28
CA THR A 6 -14.93 -47.77 -6.31
C THR A 6 -14.29 -47.38 -4.98
N TYR A 7 -13.33 -48.17 -4.46
CA TYR A 7 -12.59 -47.81 -3.25
C TYR A 7 -11.74 -46.55 -3.42
N LEU A 8 -11.14 -46.35 -4.59
CA LEU A 8 -10.38 -45.12 -4.90
C LEU A 8 -11.27 -43.88 -4.95
N PHE A 9 -12.49 -44.01 -5.49
CA PHE A 9 -13.45 -42.90 -5.55
C PHE A 9 -14.02 -42.54 -4.17
N VAL A 10 -14.30 -43.54 -3.33
CA VAL A 10 -14.71 -43.32 -1.94
C VAL A 10 -13.57 -42.70 -1.11
N LEU A 11 -12.33 -43.14 -1.31
CA LEU A 11 -11.16 -42.57 -0.64
C LEU A 11 -10.92 -41.10 -1.03
N MET A 12 -11.18 -40.72 -2.29
CA MET A 12 -11.13 -39.31 -2.73
C MET A 12 -12.23 -38.46 -2.08
N LEU A 13 -13.41 -39.03 -1.82
CA LEU A 13 -14.52 -38.31 -1.17
C LEU A 13 -14.25 -38.02 0.31
N VAL A 14 -13.60 -38.92 1.06
CA VAL A 14 -13.20 -38.64 2.46
C VAL A 14 -12.00 -37.68 2.56
N LEU A 15 -11.14 -37.60 1.53
CA LEU A 15 -10.05 -36.62 1.48
C LEU A 15 -10.52 -35.22 1.07
N ALA A 16 -11.72 -35.09 0.49
CA ALA A 16 -12.30 -33.82 0.03
C ALA A 16 -13.13 -33.09 1.09
N CYS A 17 -13.36 -33.68 2.27
CA CYS A 17 -14.06 -33.01 3.37
C CYS A 17 -13.15 -31.98 4.05
N LYS A 18 -13.08 -30.75 3.50
CA LYS A 18 -12.63 -29.58 4.28
C LYS A 18 -13.53 -29.49 5.52
N PRO A 19 -12.98 -29.34 6.74
CA PRO A 19 -13.81 -29.26 7.95
C PRO A 19 -14.76 -28.07 7.85
N THR A 20 -16.06 -28.33 7.74
CA THR A 20 -17.09 -27.29 7.66
C THR A 20 -17.04 -26.40 8.90
N VAL A 21 -17.26 -25.10 8.73
CA VAL A 21 -17.38 -24.17 9.87
C VAL A 21 -18.67 -24.53 10.62
N PRO A 22 -18.63 -24.78 11.93
CA PRO A 22 -19.84 -25.03 12.72
C PRO A 22 -20.88 -23.94 12.48
N SER A 23 -22.15 -24.33 12.38
CA SER A 23 -23.25 -23.42 12.00
C SER A 23 -23.50 -22.28 13.00
N GLU A 24 -22.96 -22.38 14.21
CA GLU A 24 -22.99 -21.33 15.24
C GLU A 24 -22.07 -20.15 14.92
N TYR A 25 -21.10 -20.31 14.00
CA TYR A 25 -20.22 -19.24 13.56
C TYR A 25 -20.62 -18.74 12.18
N ILE A 26 -20.31 -17.48 11.91
CA ILE A 26 -20.46 -16.84 10.61
C ILE A 26 -19.70 -17.66 9.57
N GLN A 27 -20.40 -18.05 8.51
CA GLN A 27 -19.83 -18.89 7.45
C GLN A 27 -18.80 -18.09 6.63
N PRO A 28 -17.81 -18.76 6.01
CA PRO A 28 -16.72 -18.07 5.31
C PRO A 28 -17.19 -17.03 4.29
N ASP A 29 -18.11 -17.39 3.40
CA ASP A 29 -18.65 -16.50 2.37
C ASP A 29 -19.31 -15.24 2.97
N GLU A 30 -20.05 -15.41 4.07
CA GLU A 30 -20.68 -14.28 4.77
C GLU A 30 -19.65 -13.42 5.52
N MET A 31 -18.63 -14.05 6.10
CA MET A 31 -17.52 -13.35 6.74
C MET A 31 -16.72 -12.51 5.73
N GLU A 32 -16.53 -13.00 4.50
CA GLU A 32 -15.91 -12.26 3.41
C GLU A 32 -16.69 -10.98 3.09
N GLU A 33 -18.01 -11.07 2.93
CA GLU A 33 -18.88 -9.90 2.66
C GLU A 33 -18.85 -8.87 3.81
N ILE A 34 -18.92 -9.34 5.06
CA ILE A 34 -18.83 -8.49 6.25
C ILE A 34 -17.48 -7.76 6.31
N LEU A 35 -16.37 -8.47 6.10
CA LEU A 35 -15.03 -7.88 6.19
C LEU A 35 -14.75 -6.93 5.03
N TYR A 36 -15.23 -7.25 3.83
CA TYR A 36 -15.15 -6.33 2.69
C TYR A 36 -15.86 -5.00 3.02
N ASP A 37 -17.13 -5.05 3.46
CA ASP A 37 -17.88 -3.84 3.81
C ASP A 37 -17.27 -3.10 5.00
N TYR A 38 -16.74 -3.82 5.99
CA TYR A 38 -15.99 -3.25 7.10
C TYR A 38 -14.80 -2.42 6.60
N HIS A 39 -14.03 -2.95 5.65
CA HIS A 39 -12.87 -2.23 5.10
C HIS A 39 -13.28 -1.02 4.25
N ILE A 40 -14.37 -1.11 3.49
CA ILE A 40 -14.93 0.04 2.76
C ILE A 40 -15.39 1.12 3.74
N ALA A 41 -16.16 0.75 4.76
CA ALA A 41 -16.65 1.69 5.78
C ALA A 41 -15.49 2.35 6.54
N GLN A 42 -14.45 1.58 6.89
CA GLN A 42 -13.24 2.11 7.52
C GLN A 42 -12.44 3.03 6.59
N ALA A 43 -12.45 2.79 5.28
CA ALA A 43 -11.84 3.71 4.32
C ALA A 43 -12.62 5.04 4.25
N MET A 44 -13.96 4.98 4.22
CA MET A 44 -14.84 6.16 4.25
C MET A 44 -14.65 7.00 5.51
N SER A 45 -14.44 6.36 6.66
CA SER A 45 -14.23 7.04 7.95
C SER A 45 -12.95 7.90 7.99
N ARG A 46 -11.97 7.59 7.14
CA ARG A 46 -10.70 8.32 7.08
C ARG A 46 -10.79 9.58 6.24
N THR A 47 -11.76 9.64 5.33
CA THR A 47 -11.99 10.78 4.45
C THR A 47 -12.82 11.88 5.11
N SER A 48 -13.52 11.58 6.22
CA SER A 48 -14.20 12.58 7.04
C SER A 48 -13.20 13.38 7.88
N VAL A 49 -13.13 14.69 7.64
CA VAL A 49 -12.17 15.60 8.29
C VAL A 49 -12.62 15.91 9.72
N GLY A 50 -11.80 15.59 10.74
CA GLY A 50 -12.04 15.99 12.14
C GLY A 50 -11.57 15.00 13.20
N SER A 51 -11.57 15.41 14.47
CA SER A 51 -11.16 14.60 15.64
C SER A 51 -12.14 13.47 16.02
N GLU A 52 -13.12 13.17 15.16
CA GLU A 52 -14.14 12.11 15.35
C GLU A 52 -13.75 10.77 14.72
N ALA A 53 -12.57 10.67 14.10
CA ALA A 53 -12.12 9.48 13.38
C ALA A 53 -12.07 8.19 14.22
N ASP A 54 -11.86 8.28 15.53
CA ASP A 54 -11.91 7.13 16.45
C ASP A 54 -13.32 6.84 16.99
N LEU A 55 -14.15 7.87 17.21
CA LEU A 55 -15.55 7.72 17.61
C LEU A 55 -16.40 7.03 16.53
N ASN A 56 -15.98 7.13 15.26
CA ASN A 56 -16.73 6.58 14.15
C ASN A 56 -16.44 5.08 13.87
N LYS A 57 -15.34 4.50 14.38
CA LYS A 57 -14.96 3.11 14.02
C LYS A 57 -15.96 2.06 14.50
N GLN A 58 -16.41 2.18 15.76
CA GLN A 58 -17.44 1.29 16.31
C GLN A 58 -18.79 1.51 15.59
N VAL A 59 -19.16 2.76 15.32
CA VAL A 59 -20.38 3.08 14.58
C VAL A 59 -20.39 2.46 13.18
N TYR A 60 -19.26 2.47 12.47
CA TYR A 60 -19.14 1.82 11.17
C TYR A 60 -19.22 0.30 11.27
N LEU A 61 -18.57 -0.31 12.27
CA LEU A 61 -18.70 -1.74 12.53
C LEU A 61 -20.15 -2.12 12.82
N ASP A 62 -20.82 -1.42 13.73
CA ASP A 62 -22.22 -1.65 14.10
C ASP A 62 -23.15 -1.51 12.89
N ALA A 63 -22.92 -0.52 12.03
CA ALA A 63 -23.70 -0.32 10.81
C ALA A 63 -23.52 -1.49 9.83
N VAL A 64 -22.30 -2.00 9.68
CA VAL A 64 -22.00 -3.17 8.84
C VAL A 64 -22.67 -4.41 9.44
N LEU A 65 -22.46 -4.70 10.72
CA LEU A 65 -23.07 -5.87 11.37
C LEU A 65 -24.61 -5.84 11.28
N LYS A 66 -25.21 -4.67 11.47
CA LYS A 66 -26.64 -4.45 11.29
C LYS A 66 -27.12 -4.71 9.86
N LYS A 67 -26.32 -4.37 8.83
CA LYS A 67 -26.64 -4.67 7.41
C LYS A 67 -26.77 -6.17 7.17
N TYR A 68 -25.94 -6.98 7.83
CA TYR A 68 -25.95 -8.44 7.70
C TYR A 68 -26.86 -9.14 8.72
N GLY A 69 -27.49 -8.41 9.65
CA GLY A 69 -28.32 -9.00 10.70
C GLY A 69 -27.52 -9.79 11.74
N ILE A 70 -26.23 -9.50 11.87
CA ILE A 70 -25.28 -10.15 12.78
C ILE A 70 -25.17 -9.32 14.07
N SER A 71 -25.14 -9.98 15.23
CA SER A 71 -24.84 -9.31 16.49
C SER A 71 -23.32 -9.18 16.70
N GLU A 72 -22.88 -8.19 17.48
CA GLU A 72 -21.48 -8.04 17.86
C GLU A 72 -20.95 -9.32 18.55
N ALA A 73 -21.77 -9.99 19.36
CA ALA A 73 -21.41 -11.23 20.03
C ALA A 73 -21.19 -12.41 19.05
N ASP A 74 -22.02 -12.52 18.01
CA ASP A 74 -21.86 -13.56 16.97
C ASP A 74 -20.60 -13.30 16.13
N PHE A 75 -20.32 -12.02 15.84
CA PHE A 75 -19.11 -11.61 15.14
C PHE A 75 -17.85 -11.92 15.97
N ASP A 76 -17.83 -11.50 17.24
CA ASP A 76 -16.70 -11.71 18.14
C ASP A 76 -16.43 -13.19 18.40
N SER A 77 -17.47 -13.99 18.63
CA SER A 77 -17.33 -15.45 18.79
C SER A 77 -16.82 -16.13 17.52
N SER A 78 -17.26 -15.68 16.35
CA SER A 78 -16.74 -16.13 15.06
C SER A 78 -15.28 -15.73 14.85
N LEU A 79 -14.87 -14.51 15.24
CA LEU A 79 -13.46 -14.11 15.21
C LEU A 79 -12.60 -15.01 16.10
N VAL A 80 -13.06 -15.37 17.30
CA VAL A 80 -12.35 -16.35 18.15
C VAL A 80 -12.13 -17.67 17.40
N TYR A 81 -13.14 -18.18 16.69
CA TYR A 81 -13.03 -19.38 15.87
C TYR A 81 -11.98 -19.22 14.76
N TYR A 82 -11.99 -18.13 14.00
CA TYR A 82 -11.07 -17.90 12.88
C TYR A 82 -9.63 -17.60 13.31
N TYR A 83 -9.42 -16.90 14.43
CA TYR A 83 -8.08 -16.61 14.97
C TYR A 83 -7.30 -17.86 15.38
N SER A 84 -7.99 -18.92 15.78
CA SER A 84 -7.36 -20.22 16.06
C SER A 84 -7.06 -21.04 14.81
N ARG A 85 -7.53 -20.58 13.64
CA ARG A 85 -7.46 -21.26 12.33
C ARG A 85 -6.92 -20.31 11.27
N ALA A 86 -5.71 -19.82 11.51
CA ALA A 86 -5.07 -18.76 10.73
C ALA A 86 -5.07 -19.03 9.22
N ASP A 87 -4.88 -20.28 8.77
CA ASP A 87 -4.89 -20.62 7.33
C ASP A 87 -6.25 -20.35 6.68
N ARG A 88 -7.35 -20.70 7.37
CA ARG A 88 -8.70 -20.41 6.88
C ARG A 88 -8.98 -18.92 6.88
N PHE A 89 -8.52 -18.23 7.91
CA PHE A 89 -8.73 -16.80 7.98
C PHE A 89 -7.91 -16.04 6.91
N LYS A 90 -6.73 -16.56 6.59
CA LYS A 90 -5.92 -16.10 5.46
C LYS A 90 -6.65 -16.28 4.14
N GLU A 91 -7.34 -17.40 3.90
CA GLU A 91 -8.16 -17.65 2.69
C GLU A 91 -9.24 -16.57 2.53
N ILE A 92 -10.02 -16.32 3.59
CA ILE A 92 -11.04 -15.25 3.64
C ILE A 92 -10.41 -13.88 3.29
N TYR A 93 -9.30 -13.54 3.96
CA TYR A 93 -8.64 -12.27 3.72
C TYR A 93 -8.02 -12.13 2.33
N SER A 94 -7.59 -13.24 1.72
CA SER A 94 -7.10 -13.25 0.34
C SER A 94 -8.20 -12.81 -0.63
N HIS A 95 -9.41 -13.40 -0.52
CA HIS A 95 -10.55 -12.99 -1.34
C HIS A 95 -11.00 -11.55 -1.07
N VAL A 96 -11.05 -11.14 0.20
CA VAL A 96 -11.39 -9.75 0.57
C VAL A 96 -10.39 -8.76 -0.02
N SER A 97 -9.09 -9.03 0.12
CA SER A 97 -8.04 -8.15 -0.42
C SER A 97 -8.06 -8.15 -1.95
N GLU A 98 -8.22 -9.30 -2.61
CA GLU A 98 -8.35 -9.39 -4.08
C GLU A 98 -9.50 -8.50 -4.58
N ARG A 99 -10.69 -8.64 -3.98
CA ARG A 99 -11.86 -7.83 -4.34
C ARG A 99 -11.63 -6.33 -4.13
N LEU A 100 -11.09 -5.93 -2.97
CA LEU A 100 -10.77 -4.52 -2.68
C LEU A 100 -9.80 -3.94 -3.71
N ASN A 101 -8.81 -4.72 -4.12
CA ASN A 101 -7.77 -4.29 -5.05
C ASN A 101 -8.28 -4.21 -6.50
N ASP A 102 -9.12 -5.17 -6.92
CA ASP A 102 -9.74 -5.16 -8.25
C ASP A 102 -10.68 -3.98 -8.43
N GLU A 103 -11.47 -3.64 -7.40
CA GLU A 103 -12.33 -2.46 -7.44
C GLU A 103 -11.53 -1.16 -7.41
N ALA A 104 -10.51 -1.06 -6.54
CA ALA A 104 -9.62 0.09 -6.52
C ALA A 104 -8.93 0.30 -7.89
N LYS A 105 -8.56 -0.78 -8.57
CA LYS A 105 -8.02 -0.78 -9.93
C LYS A 105 -9.05 -0.32 -10.95
N ALA A 106 -10.28 -0.82 -10.89
CA ALA A 106 -11.37 -0.40 -11.77
C ALA A 106 -11.70 1.09 -11.63
N LEU A 107 -11.54 1.65 -10.42
CA LEU A 107 -11.74 3.07 -10.13
C LEU A 107 -10.53 3.96 -10.44
N GLY A 108 -9.39 3.38 -10.86
CA GLY A 108 -8.17 4.13 -11.17
C GLY A 108 -7.46 4.73 -9.95
N ALA A 109 -7.78 4.26 -8.73
CA ALA A 109 -7.06 4.63 -7.52
C ALA A 109 -5.59 4.15 -7.62
N GLY A 110 -4.70 4.72 -6.80
CA GLY A 110 -3.21 4.61 -6.85
C GLY A 110 -2.55 3.21 -6.92
N VAL A 111 -3.31 2.14 -7.10
CA VAL A 111 -2.89 0.81 -7.59
C VAL A 111 -2.20 0.89 -8.96
N GLY A 112 -2.25 2.04 -9.65
CA GLY A 112 -1.46 2.29 -10.85
C GLY A 112 0.03 2.00 -10.67
N GLU A 113 0.65 2.36 -9.54
CA GLU A 113 2.07 2.06 -9.30
C GLU A 113 2.30 0.55 -9.09
N LEU A 114 1.51 -0.08 -8.23
CA LEU A 114 1.58 -1.53 -7.97
C LEU A 114 1.40 -2.34 -9.26
N ASN A 115 0.41 -1.96 -10.09
CA ASN A 115 0.17 -2.56 -11.40
C ASN A 115 1.33 -2.31 -12.37
N ARG A 116 1.89 -1.09 -12.41
CA ARG A 116 3.05 -0.77 -13.27
C ARG A 116 4.24 -1.66 -12.95
N TYR A 117 4.52 -1.89 -11.67
CA TYR A 117 5.65 -2.71 -11.27
C TYR A 117 5.38 -4.22 -11.36
N SER A 118 4.12 -4.65 -11.21
CA SER A 118 3.72 -6.05 -11.42
C SER A 118 3.94 -6.55 -12.85
N GLN A 119 3.93 -5.62 -13.83
CA GLN A 119 4.08 -5.93 -15.26
C GLN A 119 5.55 -5.98 -15.72
N TYR A 120 6.51 -5.56 -14.90
CA TYR A 120 7.91 -5.61 -15.30
C TYR A 120 8.47 -7.03 -15.20
N SER A 121 9.18 -7.45 -16.25
CA SER A 121 10.02 -8.63 -16.19
C SER A 121 11.13 -8.48 -15.14
N THR A 122 11.65 -9.61 -14.66
CA THR A 122 12.84 -9.66 -13.79
C THR A 122 14.09 -9.08 -14.45
N THR A 123 14.06 -8.91 -15.78
CA THR A 123 15.11 -8.34 -16.61
C THR A 123 14.75 -6.91 -17.03
N GLY A 124 15.61 -5.93 -16.70
CA GLY A 124 15.44 -4.53 -17.12
C GLY A 124 16.02 -3.52 -16.13
N ASP A 125 15.99 -2.24 -16.50
CA ASP A 125 16.41 -1.10 -15.67
C ASP A 125 15.59 -0.99 -14.37
N THR A 126 14.32 -1.39 -14.44
CA THR A 126 13.40 -1.49 -13.31
C THR A 126 12.80 -2.89 -13.35
N ALA A 127 12.93 -3.66 -12.25
CA ALA A 127 12.50 -5.05 -12.21
C ALA A 127 11.86 -5.40 -10.86
N ASN A 128 10.77 -6.18 -10.88
CA ASN A 128 10.27 -6.83 -9.66
C ASN A 128 11.11 -8.08 -9.40
N ILE A 129 11.83 -8.09 -8.27
CA ILE A 129 12.75 -9.14 -7.85
C ILE A 129 12.21 -9.95 -6.65
N TRP A 130 10.94 -9.77 -6.30
CA TRP A 130 10.31 -10.53 -5.22
C TRP A 130 10.03 -11.97 -5.64
N THR A 131 10.41 -12.92 -4.78
CA THR A 131 10.28 -14.37 -5.04
C THR A 131 9.67 -15.14 -3.87
N ASN A 132 9.39 -14.47 -2.74
CA ASN A 132 8.74 -15.09 -1.60
C ASN A 132 7.21 -15.07 -1.77
N THR A 133 6.48 -15.61 -0.78
CA THR A 133 5.02 -15.46 -0.76
C THR A 133 4.63 -13.98 -0.83
N SER A 134 3.56 -13.69 -1.55
CA SER A 134 3.01 -12.34 -1.69
C SER A 134 1.99 -11.99 -0.61
N GLU A 135 1.62 -12.95 0.24
CA GLU A 135 0.54 -12.82 1.20
C GLU A 135 0.84 -13.47 2.55
N VAL A 136 0.55 -12.76 3.64
CA VAL A 136 0.68 -13.29 5.00
C VAL A 136 -0.39 -12.70 5.92
N LEU A 137 -0.89 -13.52 6.85
CA LEU A 137 -1.73 -13.07 7.95
C LEU A 137 -0.89 -13.01 9.22
N LEU A 138 -0.82 -11.83 9.83
CA LEU A 138 -0.12 -11.58 11.08
C LEU A 138 -1.11 -11.37 12.23
N ILE A 139 -0.89 -12.07 13.32
CA ILE A 139 -1.65 -11.97 14.57
C ILE A 139 -0.64 -11.66 15.68
N PRO A 140 -0.87 -10.70 16.60
CA PRO A 140 0.08 -10.32 17.64
C PRO A 140 0.14 -11.37 18.77
N ARG A 141 0.52 -12.59 18.39
CA ARG A 141 0.77 -13.74 19.26
C ARG A 141 2.13 -14.34 18.89
N PRO A 142 2.80 -15.02 19.83
CA PRO A 142 4.06 -15.69 19.54
C PRO A 142 3.96 -16.54 18.28
N THR A 143 4.99 -16.49 17.43
CA THR A 143 5.12 -17.24 16.15
C THR A 143 4.16 -16.87 15.02
N GLN A 144 3.15 -16.02 15.27
CA GLN A 144 2.18 -15.57 14.25
C GLN A 144 2.27 -14.07 13.97
N ASN A 145 3.11 -13.35 14.72
CA ASN A 145 3.22 -11.89 14.65
C ASN A 145 4.37 -11.40 13.76
N ARG A 146 5.06 -12.31 13.07
CA ARG A 146 6.24 -11.96 12.28
C ARG A 146 6.30 -12.77 10.99
N PHE A 147 6.60 -12.08 9.90
CA PHE A 147 6.94 -12.66 8.61
C PHE A 147 8.35 -12.25 8.24
N ASP A 148 9.26 -13.22 8.14
CA ASP A 148 10.63 -13.01 7.72
C ASP A 148 10.80 -13.34 6.23
N PHE A 149 11.67 -12.61 5.55
CA PHE A 149 12.00 -12.86 4.16
C PHE A 149 13.49 -12.71 3.87
N THR A 150 13.94 -13.35 2.80
CA THR A 150 15.28 -13.19 2.24
C THR A 150 15.18 -13.14 0.72
N VAL A 151 15.93 -12.24 0.11
CA VAL A 151 16.06 -12.11 -1.33
C VAL A 151 17.51 -12.39 -1.70
N LYS A 152 17.69 -13.44 -2.50
CA LYS A 152 19.01 -13.85 -2.97
C LYS A 152 19.52 -12.84 -3.99
N VAL A 153 20.73 -12.35 -3.76
CA VAL A 153 21.42 -11.48 -4.72
C VAL A 153 22.03 -12.37 -5.81
N ASP A 154 21.74 -12.05 -7.06
CA ASP A 154 22.29 -12.72 -8.24
C ASP A 154 23.07 -11.72 -9.12
N THR A 155 23.45 -12.15 -10.33
CA THR A 155 24.24 -11.33 -11.27
C THR A 155 23.48 -10.14 -11.84
N THR A 156 22.16 -10.03 -11.61
CA THR A 156 21.34 -8.92 -12.10
C THR A 156 21.39 -7.69 -11.18
N PHE A 157 22.06 -7.78 -10.03
CA PHE A 157 22.25 -6.66 -9.10
C PHE A 157 23.55 -5.92 -9.39
N HIS A 158 23.49 -4.60 -9.41
CA HIS A 158 24.61 -3.72 -9.70
C HIS A 158 24.92 -2.77 -8.53
N LEU A 159 26.16 -2.29 -8.52
CA LEU A 159 26.57 -1.22 -7.62
C LEU A 159 25.71 0.03 -7.90
N GLY A 160 25.23 0.70 -6.86
CA GLY A 160 24.36 1.86 -6.96
C GLY A 160 22.87 1.55 -7.15
N ASP A 161 22.47 0.29 -7.20
CA ASP A 161 21.04 -0.05 -7.24
C ASP A 161 20.30 0.48 -6.01
N SER A 162 19.10 0.98 -6.23
CA SER A 162 18.15 1.33 -5.17
C SER A 162 16.94 0.40 -5.24
N PHE A 163 16.23 0.28 -4.12
CA PHE A 163 15.12 -0.66 -4.01
C PHE A 163 13.88 -0.02 -3.38
N MET A 164 12.72 -0.57 -3.72
CA MET A 164 11.46 -0.24 -3.09
C MET A 164 10.71 -1.51 -2.73
N PHE A 165 10.53 -1.74 -1.43
CA PHE A 165 9.65 -2.79 -0.94
C PHE A 165 8.25 -2.20 -0.75
N GLN A 166 7.23 -2.82 -1.34
CA GLN A 166 5.86 -2.34 -1.28
C GLN A 166 4.86 -3.48 -1.11
N PHE A 167 3.73 -3.19 -0.47
CA PHE A 167 2.68 -4.16 -0.19
C PHE A 167 1.36 -3.45 0.14
N MET A 168 0.24 -4.17 0.00
CA MET A 168 -1.05 -3.77 0.58
C MET A 168 -1.16 -4.28 2.00
N SER A 169 -1.90 -3.54 2.83
CA SER A 169 -2.18 -3.93 4.21
C SER A 169 -3.62 -3.66 4.60
N GLU A 170 -4.24 -4.63 5.26
CA GLU A 170 -5.56 -4.54 5.84
C GLU A 170 -5.47 -4.85 7.32
N PHE A 171 -6.17 -4.06 8.15
CA PHE A 171 -6.12 -4.19 9.60
C PHE A 171 -7.52 -4.39 10.16
N LEU A 172 -7.70 -5.43 10.97
CA LEU A 172 -8.88 -5.63 11.81
C LEU A 172 -8.44 -5.52 13.27
N TYR A 173 -8.90 -4.45 13.92
CA TYR A 173 -8.57 -4.10 15.30
C TYR A 173 -9.89 -3.78 16.00
N GLN A 174 -10.24 -4.55 17.04
CA GLN A 174 -11.37 -4.22 17.91
C GLN A 174 -11.06 -2.99 18.78
N THR A 175 -9.81 -2.82 19.21
CA THR A 175 -9.36 -1.64 19.97
C THR A 175 -7.85 -1.40 19.78
N GLY A 176 -7.37 -0.26 20.29
CA GLY A 176 -5.96 0.11 20.32
C GLY A 176 -5.43 0.65 18.99
N SER A 177 -4.16 1.04 19.03
CA SER A 177 -3.46 1.62 17.88
C SER A 177 -2.89 0.54 16.97
N LYS A 178 -3.05 0.73 15.66
CA LYS A 178 -2.41 -0.09 14.64
C LYS A 178 -0.92 0.24 14.62
N ASP A 179 -0.08 -0.77 14.81
CA ASP A 179 1.36 -0.61 14.77
C ASP A 179 2.03 -1.89 14.28
N ALA A 180 2.46 -1.86 13.02
CA ALA A 180 3.35 -2.87 12.46
C ALA A 180 4.70 -2.22 12.11
N VAL A 181 5.78 -2.94 12.31
CA VAL A 181 7.13 -2.54 11.91
C VAL A 181 7.53 -3.35 10.71
N VAL A 182 7.98 -2.68 9.66
CA VAL A 182 8.59 -3.33 8.51
C VAL A 182 10.04 -2.90 8.41
N CYS A 183 10.92 -3.87 8.24
CA CYS A 183 12.36 -3.70 8.28
C CYS A 183 13.01 -4.42 7.09
N VAL A 184 13.90 -3.71 6.39
CA VAL A 184 14.77 -4.25 5.35
C VAL A 184 16.21 -4.08 5.79
N LEU A 185 16.95 -5.19 5.81
CA LEU A 185 18.36 -5.29 6.10
C LEU A 185 19.12 -5.51 4.79
N THR A 186 20.09 -4.66 4.51
CA THR A 186 20.98 -4.80 3.36
C THR A 186 22.40 -5.02 3.82
N LYS A 187 22.95 -6.20 3.48
CA LYS A 187 24.33 -6.57 3.78
C LYS A 187 25.19 -6.34 2.55
N TYR A 188 26.29 -5.62 2.71
CA TYR A 188 27.20 -5.25 1.64
C TYR A 188 28.56 -5.96 1.76
N GLU A 189 29.40 -5.83 0.74
CA GLU A 189 30.81 -6.25 0.78
C GLU A 189 31.56 -5.67 2.00
N GLY A 190 32.42 -6.49 2.61
CA GLY A 190 33.01 -6.18 3.92
C GLY A 190 32.03 -6.28 5.09
N ASP A 191 30.89 -6.96 4.90
CA ASP A 191 29.90 -7.33 5.92
C ASP A 191 29.26 -6.16 6.69
N SER A 192 29.30 -4.95 6.14
CA SER A 192 28.52 -3.81 6.65
C SER A 192 27.03 -4.02 6.37
N ILE A 193 26.19 -3.75 7.37
CA ILE A 193 24.73 -3.89 7.28
C ILE A 193 24.09 -2.51 7.45
N ILE A 194 23.13 -2.19 6.56
CA ILE A 194 22.28 -1.01 6.68
C ILE A 194 20.84 -1.48 6.92
N GLN A 195 20.20 -0.89 7.93
CA GLN A 195 18.80 -1.13 8.27
C GLN A 195 17.94 0.02 7.74
N THR A 196 16.82 -0.31 7.11
CA THR A 196 15.75 0.63 6.73
C THR A 196 14.44 0.12 7.31
N ALA A 197 13.82 0.88 8.20
CA ALA A 197 12.59 0.45 8.88
C ALA A 197 11.56 1.57 8.95
N ASN A 198 10.28 1.22 8.78
CA ASN A 198 9.13 2.11 8.87
C ASN A 198 8.03 1.48 9.73
N HIS A 199 7.19 2.33 10.31
CA HIS A 199 5.94 1.91 10.95
C HIS A 199 4.77 1.97 9.96
N VAL A 200 3.88 1.00 10.04
CA VAL A 200 2.63 0.92 9.28
C VAL A 200 1.47 0.93 10.26
N SER A 201 0.73 2.03 10.27
CA SER A 201 -0.43 2.25 11.15
C SER A 201 -1.73 2.49 10.38
N ILE A 202 -1.66 2.51 9.05
CA ILE A 202 -2.76 2.85 8.15
C ILE A 202 -2.89 1.72 7.12
N ALA A 203 -4.11 1.24 6.91
CA ALA A 203 -4.41 0.25 5.85
C ALA A 203 -4.23 0.87 4.46
N GLY A 204 -3.81 0.07 3.49
CA GLY A 204 -3.56 0.45 2.10
C GLY A 204 -2.12 0.18 1.66
N LEU A 205 -1.71 0.85 0.58
CA LEU A 205 -0.37 0.75 0.02
C LEU A 205 0.69 1.32 0.97
N SER A 206 1.62 0.46 1.36
CA SER A 206 2.84 0.83 2.08
C SER A 206 4.05 0.70 1.18
N GLN A 207 4.99 1.65 1.28
CA GLN A 207 6.23 1.66 0.51
C GLN A 207 7.42 1.99 1.43
N ILE A 208 8.52 1.26 1.23
CA ILE A 208 9.80 1.48 1.90
C ILE A 208 10.87 1.59 0.84
N ARG A 209 11.62 2.68 0.85
CA ARG A 209 12.70 2.91 -0.10
C ARG A 209 14.04 2.62 0.56
N VAL A 210 14.77 1.67 -0.01
CA VAL A 210 16.16 1.42 0.32
C VAL A 210 17.03 2.26 -0.63
N PRO A 211 17.80 3.23 -0.11
CA PRO A 211 18.60 4.11 -0.94
C PRO A 211 19.76 3.35 -1.62
N ALA A 212 20.25 3.92 -2.71
CA ALA A 212 21.41 3.42 -3.43
C ALA A 212 22.68 3.44 -2.56
N ASN A 213 23.49 2.37 -2.65
CA ASN A 213 24.85 2.35 -2.14
C ASN A 213 25.84 2.36 -3.31
N LYS A 214 26.66 3.42 -3.41
CA LYS A 214 27.61 3.60 -4.51
C LYS A 214 29.02 3.12 -4.19
N ASP A 215 29.28 2.73 -2.95
CA ASP A 215 30.63 2.38 -2.47
C ASP A 215 30.85 0.87 -2.42
N LYS A 216 29.80 0.09 -2.13
CA LYS A 216 29.89 -1.35 -1.89
C LYS A 216 28.77 -2.11 -2.59
N LYS A 217 29.10 -3.28 -3.16
CA LYS A 217 28.09 -4.15 -3.76
C LYS A 217 27.23 -4.83 -2.68
N LEU A 218 25.95 -5.00 -2.98
CA LEU A 218 25.03 -5.76 -2.15
C LEU A 218 25.40 -7.25 -2.19
N LYS A 219 25.42 -7.90 -1.02
CA LYS A 219 25.62 -9.35 -0.86
C LYS A 219 24.32 -10.09 -0.54
N GLU A 220 23.47 -9.47 0.27
CA GLU A 220 22.23 -10.07 0.73
C GLU A 220 21.21 -8.99 1.09
N MET A 221 19.94 -9.25 0.80
CA MET A 221 18.83 -8.49 1.35
C MET A 221 17.91 -9.43 2.12
N SER A 222 17.61 -9.07 3.36
CA SER A 222 16.67 -9.78 4.21
C SER A 222 15.80 -8.78 4.96
N GLY A 223 14.79 -9.25 5.67
CA GLY A 223 13.92 -8.35 6.40
C GLY A 223 12.76 -9.06 7.05
N TYR A 224 11.89 -8.27 7.66
CA TYR A 224 10.67 -8.77 8.27
C TYR A 224 9.55 -7.74 8.29
N ILE A 225 8.32 -8.24 8.36
CA ILE A 225 7.14 -7.50 8.80
C ILE A 225 6.75 -8.06 10.16
N TYR A 226 6.59 -7.18 11.14
CA TYR A 226 6.30 -7.51 12.52
C TYR A 226 5.05 -6.76 12.96
N LEU A 227 4.05 -7.47 13.46
CA LEU A 227 2.86 -6.89 14.07
C LEU A 227 3.06 -6.81 15.59
N SER A 228 3.11 -5.59 16.12
CA SER A 228 3.21 -5.38 17.55
C SER A 228 1.88 -5.68 18.25
N ASP A 229 1.94 -6.16 19.50
CA ASP A 229 0.77 -6.22 20.38
C ASP A 229 0.34 -4.83 20.89
N GLY A 230 1.20 -3.82 20.67
CA GLY A 230 0.98 -2.44 21.07
C GLY A 230 1.03 -2.23 22.59
N GLY A 231 1.60 -3.18 23.35
CA GLY A 231 1.62 -3.14 24.81
C GLY A 231 0.24 -3.30 25.47
N ASP A 232 -0.76 -3.71 24.70
CA ASP A 232 -2.13 -3.86 25.14
C ASP A 232 -2.39 -5.31 25.56
N LEU A 233 -2.64 -5.50 26.85
CA LEU A 233 -2.94 -6.80 27.47
C LEU A 233 -4.40 -7.21 27.30
N SER A 234 -5.22 -6.43 26.59
CA SER A 234 -6.61 -6.78 26.36
C SER A 234 -6.71 -8.05 25.51
N ASP A 235 -7.73 -8.86 25.77
CA ASP A 235 -8.02 -10.07 25.00
C ASP A 235 -8.60 -9.78 23.60
N THR A 236 -8.49 -8.53 23.16
CA THR A 236 -9.05 -8.05 21.91
C THR A 236 -8.30 -8.63 20.72
N ARG A 237 -9.06 -8.90 19.67
CA ARG A 237 -8.59 -9.50 18.44
C ARG A 237 -8.07 -8.41 17.51
N LYS A 238 -6.79 -8.55 17.18
CA LYS A 238 -6.03 -7.66 16.30
C LYS A 238 -5.33 -8.50 15.25
N LEU A 239 -5.36 -8.10 14.00
CA LEU A 239 -4.60 -8.74 12.94
C LEU A 239 -4.20 -7.73 11.89
N MET A 240 -3.23 -8.13 11.10
CA MET A 240 -2.84 -7.46 9.87
C MET A 240 -2.77 -8.51 8.78
N TYR A 241 -3.53 -8.32 7.71
CA TYR A 241 -3.30 -9.02 6.46
C TYR A 241 -2.36 -8.19 5.59
N VAL A 242 -1.37 -8.83 5.01
CA VAL A 242 -0.44 -8.23 4.07
C VAL A 242 -0.58 -8.97 2.76
N SER A 243 -0.77 -8.24 1.66
CA SER A 243 -0.90 -8.82 0.33
C SER A 243 -0.08 -8.05 -0.71
N GLN A 244 0.03 -8.62 -1.91
CA GLN A 244 0.72 -8.03 -3.05
C GLN A 244 2.13 -7.52 -2.72
N MET A 245 2.89 -8.27 -1.91
CA MET A 245 4.27 -7.94 -1.61
C MET A 245 5.12 -7.95 -2.89
N GLN A 246 5.86 -6.87 -3.10
CA GLN A 246 6.76 -6.68 -4.23
C GLN A 246 8.03 -5.98 -3.78
N LEU A 247 9.15 -6.33 -4.40
CA LEU A 247 10.44 -5.69 -4.19
C LEU A 247 10.95 -5.24 -5.55
N ILE A 248 10.99 -3.94 -5.75
CA ILE A 248 11.34 -3.34 -7.03
C ILE A 248 12.78 -2.84 -6.96
N ARG A 249 13.62 -3.31 -7.88
CA ARG A 249 14.97 -2.81 -8.11
C ARG A 249 14.94 -1.69 -9.14
N PHE A 250 15.75 -0.66 -8.92
CA PHE A 250 16.03 0.41 -9.88
C PHE A 250 17.54 0.53 -10.10
N HIS A 251 17.98 0.34 -11.35
CA HIS A 251 19.38 0.51 -11.73
C HIS A 251 19.81 1.98 -11.79
N ASP A 252 20.98 2.28 -11.22
CA ASP A 252 21.59 3.61 -11.33
C ASP A 252 22.25 3.80 -12.72
N LYS A 253 21.62 4.62 -13.55
CA LYS A 253 22.13 4.95 -14.90
C LYS A 253 23.37 5.85 -14.90
N SER A 254 23.74 6.42 -13.75
CA SER A 254 24.88 7.34 -13.65
C SER A 254 26.24 6.63 -13.56
N ILE A 255 26.28 5.40 -13.03
CA ILE A 255 27.54 4.65 -12.82
C ILE A 255 28.10 4.09 -14.13
N ASN A 256 27.24 3.77 -15.10
CA ASN A 256 27.64 3.26 -16.42
C ASN A 256 28.21 4.33 -17.38
N LYS A 257 28.30 5.60 -16.98
CA LYS A 257 28.88 6.67 -17.81
C LYS A 257 30.40 6.82 -17.69
N THR A 258 31.05 6.05 -16.81
CA THR A 258 32.45 6.27 -16.44
C THR A 258 33.47 5.37 -17.15
N ASP A 259 33.03 4.55 -18.12
CA ASP A 259 33.93 3.70 -18.94
C ASP A 259 33.88 4.01 -20.45
N GLY A 260 33.47 5.24 -20.80
CA GLY A 260 33.55 5.78 -22.15
C GLY A 260 34.68 6.81 -22.26
N THR A 261 35.87 6.34 -22.63
CA THR A 261 36.99 7.19 -23.08
C THR A 261 36.54 8.30 -24.03
N ASN A 262 37.02 9.52 -23.76
CA ASN A 262 37.02 10.71 -24.61
C ASN A 262 36.68 10.50 -26.09
N LYS A 263 35.57 11.07 -26.54
CA LYS A 263 35.54 11.71 -27.87
C LYS A 263 34.80 13.03 -27.81
N LYS A 264 35.60 14.10 -27.88
CA LYS A 264 35.19 15.49 -27.94
C LYS A 264 34.74 15.77 -29.37
N ASP A 265 33.53 15.38 -29.75
CA ASP A 265 32.99 15.75 -31.05
C ASP A 265 32.16 17.03 -30.92
N SER A 266 32.71 18.07 -31.53
CA SER A 266 32.22 19.43 -31.66
C SER A 266 30.81 19.49 -32.25
N VAL A 267 29.99 20.38 -31.69
CA VAL A 267 28.73 20.85 -32.25
C VAL A 267 28.95 21.31 -33.70
N GLN A 268 28.31 20.64 -34.65
CA GLN A 268 28.01 21.21 -35.96
C GLN A 268 26.49 21.37 -36.08
N THR A 269 26.06 22.62 -35.95
CA THR A 269 24.82 23.15 -36.50
C THR A 269 24.80 22.92 -37.99
N ASP A 270 23.76 22.27 -38.52
CA ASP A 270 23.48 22.32 -39.95
C ASP A 270 21.98 22.53 -40.23
N SER A 271 21.69 23.77 -40.61
CA SER A 271 20.88 24.18 -41.75
C SER A 271 19.64 23.38 -42.12
N LEU A 272 18.47 23.93 -41.76
CA LEU A 272 17.16 23.61 -42.32
C LEU A 272 17.17 23.68 -43.85
N GLN A 273 16.92 22.55 -44.53
CA GLN A 273 16.53 22.54 -45.94
C GLN A 273 15.00 22.50 -46.09
N ARG A 274 14.51 23.66 -46.53
CA ARG A 274 13.21 24.03 -47.06
C ARG A 274 12.64 23.00 -48.05
N ILE A 275 11.40 22.57 -47.82
CA ILE A 275 10.52 21.99 -48.85
C ILE A 275 9.45 23.04 -49.15
N ASP A 276 9.56 23.68 -50.31
CA ASP A 276 8.52 24.51 -50.92
C ASP A 276 7.55 23.60 -51.69
N ASN A 277 6.24 23.70 -51.45
CA ASN A 277 5.24 23.61 -52.54
C ASN A 277 3.90 24.27 -52.14
N PRO A 278 3.17 24.89 -53.10
CA PRO A 278 2.25 25.99 -52.83
C PRO A 278 0.77 25.58 -52.74
N GLY A 279 -0.01 26.45 -52.10
CA GLY A 279 -1.39 26.71 -52.51
C GLY A 279 -2.49 26.27 -51.55
N ARG A 280 -2.97 27.18 -50.69
CA ARG A 280 -4.38 27.61 -50.67
C ARG A 280 -4.63 28.73 -49.63
N ALA A 281 -5.09 29.85 -50.17
CA ALA A 281 -6.04 30.84 -49.65
C ALA A 281 -6.01 31.27 -48.17
N VAL A 282 -5.75 32.56 -47.98
CA VAL A 282 -6.05 33.39 -46.80
C VAL A 282 -7.47 33.98 -46.98
N PRO A 283 -8.21 34.30 -45.91
CA PRO A 283 -8.37 35.71 -45.52
C PRO A 283 -8.26 35.87 -43.99
N ASP A 284 -7.32 36.64 -43.43
CA ASP A 284 -7.21 38.10 -43.33
C ASP A 284 -8.36 38.74 -42.53
N THR A 285 -8.12 39.01 -41.25
CA THR A 285 -8.60 40.22 -40.58
C THR A 285 -7.69 40.66 -39.43
N LEU A 286 -7.11 41.84 -39.63
CA LEU A 286 -6.97 42.96 -38.68
C LEU A 286 -5.87 42.93 -37.60
N ARG A 287 -4.76 43.55 -38.00
CA ARG A 287 -3.92 44.48 -37.21
C ARG A 287 -4.66 45.21 -36.08
N ARG A 288 -4.03 45.23 -34.89
CA ARG A 288 -3.76 46.51 -34.21
C ARG A 288 -2.40 46.47 -33.50
N ARG A 289 -1.48 47.26 -34.05
CA ARG A 289 -0.18 47.62 -33.48
C ARG A 289 -0.42 48.81 -32.54
N ILE A 290 -0.01 48.72 -31.28
CA ILE A 290 0.38 49.89 -30.48
C ILE A 290 1.72 49.60 -29.83
N VAL A 291 2.67 50.49 -30.12
CA VAL A 291 4.03 50.54 -29.65
C VAL A 291 4.09 51.33 -28.35
N GLY A 292 4.89 50.83 -27.40
CA GLY A 292 5.72 51.65 -26.52
C GLY A 292 5.08 52.10 -25.20
N ARG A 293 5.73 51.75 -24.08
CA ARG A 293 6.61 52.66 -23.29
C ARG A 293 6.77 52.11 -21.86
N ARG A 294 8.01 51.72 -21.49
CA ARG A 294 8.47 51.70 -20.08
C ARG A 294 8.99 53.11 -19.74
N PRO A 295 8.90 53.58 -18.48
CA PRO A 295 9.98 53.30 -17.55
C PRO A 295 9.59 53.08 -16.07
N GLY A 296 10.51 52.39 -15.39
CA GLY A 296 10.81 52.26 -13.95
C GLY A 296 9.90 52.88 -12.88
N GLY A 297 9.57 52.04 -11.89
CA GLY A 297 9.10 52.42 -10.57
C GLY A 297 9.33 51.27 -9.56
N THR A 298 9.98 51.61 -8.46
CA THR A 298 10.51 50.84 -7.31
C THR A 298 9.57 49.78 -6.68
N PRO A 299 10.08 48.71 -6.02
CA PRO A 299 9.24 47.68 -5.39
C PRO A 299 8.56 48.19 -4.11
N LEU A 300 7.26 47.93 -3.99
CA LEU A 300 6.47 48.20 -2.79
C LEU A 300 6.82 47.22 -1.66
N ARG A 301 7.03 47.77 -0.46
CA ARG A 301 7.13 47.08 0.83
C ARG A 301 5.76 46.51 1.24
N PRO A 302 5.67 45.38 1.96
CA PRO A 302 4.41 44.87 2.48
C PRO A 302 3.96 45.64 3.74
N ASP A 303 2.67 45.95 3.78
CA ASP A 303 1.93 46.60 4.88
C ASP A 303 1.73 45.61 6.06
N PRO A 304 1.95 46.00 7.33
CA PRO A 304 1.72 45.13 8.47
C PRO A 304 0.33 45.34 9.08
N GLY A 305 -0.48 44.28 9.06
CA GLY A 305 -1.57 44.11 10.03
C GLY A 305 -2.89 43.67 9.42
N VAL A 306 -3.36 42.47 9.82
CA VAL A 306 -4.65 42.27 10.54
C VAL A 306 -4.56 40.87 11.17
N GLY A 307 -4.39 40.82 12.50
CA GLY A 307 -4.54 39.58 13.27
C GLY A 307 -6.01 39.31 13.58
N PRO A 308 -6.45 38.05 13.73
CA PRO A 308 -7.85 37.72 13.96
C PRO A 308 -8.27 38.07 15.40
N HIS A 309 -9.39 38.80 15.51
CA HIS A 309 -10.07 39.10 16.76
C HIS A 309 -10.56 37.82 17.47
N ARG A 310 -10.12 37.64 18.72
CA ARG A 310 -10.57 36.59 19.64
C ARG A 310 -11.94 37.00 20.22
N VAL A 311 -13.00 36.32 19.82
CA VAL A 311 -14.34 36.46 20.43
C VAL A 311 -14.41 35.53 21.65
N ALA A 312 -14.67 36.09 22.83
CA ALA A 312 -14.90 35.33 24.06
C ALA A 312 -16.34 34.78 24.10
N PRO A 313 -16.58 33.56 24.64
CA PRO A 313 -17.93 33.01 24.74
C PRO A 313 -18.73 33.66 25.88
N ARG A 314 -20.00 33.95 25.61
CA ARG A 314 -21.01 34.40 26.59
C ARG A 314 -21.55 33.21 27.40
N PRO A 315 -21.92 33.36 28.69
CA PRO A 315 -22.48 32.29 29.50
C PRO A 315 -23.92 31.96 29.08
N VAL A 316 -24.26 30.67 29.08
CA VAL A 316 -25.61 30.14 28.86
C VAL A 316 -26.35 30.04 30.19
N GLU A 317 -27.47 30.74 30.34
CA GLU A 317 -28.40 30.56 31.46
C GLU A 317 -29.19 29.25 31.31
N LEU A 318 -29.17 28.42 32.34
CA LEU A 318 -30.00 27.22 32.49
C LEU A 318 -31.40 27.62 32.98
N LYS A 319 -32.41 27.49 32.11
CA LYS A 319 -33.82 27.48 32.55
C LYS A 319 -34.15 26.10 33.12
N LYS A 320 -34.45 26.05 34.42
CA LYS A 320 -35.14 24.92 35.07
C LYS A 320 -36.53 24.76 34.46
N VAL A 321 -36.87 23.56 34.02
CA VAL A 321 -38.24 23.14 33.73
C VAL A 321 -38.75 22.42 34.97
N GLN A 322 -39.92 22.85 35.43
CA GLN A 322 -40.76 22.18 36.41
C GLN A 322 -41.93 21.56 35.67
#